data_AF-A0A7J8B355-F1
#
_entry.id   AF-A0A7J8B355-F1
#
_cell.length_a   1.000
_cell.length_b   1.000
_cell.length_c   1.000
_cell.angle_alpha   90.00
_cell.angle_beta   90.00
_cell.angle_gamma   90.00
#
_symmetry.space_group_name_H-M   'P 1'
#
loop_
_entity.id
_entity.type
_entity.pdbx_description
1 polymer ?
#
loop_
_entity_poly.entity_id
_entity_poly.type
_entity_poly.pdbx_seq_one_letter_code
_entity_poly.pdbx_strand_id
1 'polypeptide(L)'
;MRALVRRCWGRRPVGGGAGRTPGPQGRALAGLGGPPGGKDGRGSRVREKPPWRVLFFGTDRFSREALRALHAARENKEEQLIEKLEVVTVPSPSPKGLPVKQYAVQAQLPVYEWPDVGSGEYDVGVVASFGRLLSEALILKFPYLFQF
;
A
#
# COMPACT_ATOMS: atom_id res chain seq x y z
N MET A 1 -22.84 -39.32 -6.67
CA MET A 1 -23.25 -38.48 -5.51
C MET A 1 -23.31 -37.04 -6.01
N ARG A 2 -24.39 -36.25 -5.84
CA ARG A 2 -24.71 -35.45 -4.62
C ARG A 2 -23.47 -34.70 -4.06
N ALA A 3 -23.49 -33.39 -3.82
CA ALA A 3 -24.63 -32.53 -3.49
C ALA A 3 -24.67 -31.16 -4.19
N LEU A 4 -25.89 -30.64 -4.36
CA LEU A 4 -26.20 -29.25 -4.68
C LEU A 4 -26.36 -28.48 -3.37
N VAL A 5 -25.67 -27.35 -3.17
CA VAL A 5 -25.98 -26.40 -2.09
C VAL A 5 -26.40 -25.08 -2.68
N ARG A 6 -27.72 -24.81 -2.59
CA ARG A 6 -28.29 -23.47 -2.75
C ARG A 6 -28.19 -22.75 -1.40
N ARG A 7 -27.87 -21.46 -1.40
CA ARG A 7 -28.39 -20.54 -0.39
C ARG A 7 -28.92 -19.28 -1.07
N CYS A 8 -30.24 -19.12 -1.01
CA CYS A 8 -30.96 -17.97 -1.51
C CYS A 8 -31.19 -16.98 -0.36
N TRP A 9 -30.76 -15.74 -0.53
CA TRP A 9 -31.21 -14.55 0.22
C TRP A 9 -31.24 -13.44 -0.84
N GLY A 10 -32.22 -12.56 -0.98
CA GLY A 10 -33.45 -12.23 -0.24
C GLY A 10 -33.86 -10.86 -0.78
N ARG A 11 -35.15 -10.62 -1.09
CA ARG A 11 -35.57 -9.45 -1.91
C ARG A 11 -36.02 -8.25 -1.08
N ARG A 12 -35.79 -7.03 -1.65
CA ARG A 12 -36.59 -5.78 -1.54
C ARG A 12 -36.54 -4.94 -0.23
N PRO A 13 -37.01 -3.67 -0.21
CA PRO A 13 -37.31 -2.72 -1.31
C PRO A 13 -36.81 -1.25 -1.12
N VAL A 14 -37.14 -0.43 -2.13
CA VAL A 14 -37.05 1.04 -2.30
C VAL A 14 -37.86 1.91 -1.30
N GLY A 15 -37.37 3.15 -1.07
CA GLY A 15 -38.10 4.36 -0.64
C GLY A 15 -37.11 5.46 -0.24
N GLY A 16 -37.32 6.78 -0.34
CA GLY A 16 -38.40 7.66 -0.86
C GLY A 16 -37.96 9.13 -0.66
N GLY A 17 -38.47 10.10 -1.43
CA GLY A 17 -37.89 11.47 -1.51
C GLY A 17 -38.56 12.59 -0.69
N ALA A 18 -38.30 13.84 -1.09
CA ALA A 18 -38.68 15.16 -0.52
C ALA A 18 -37.77 15.68 0.64
N GLY A 19 -37.52 17.00 0.82
CA GLY A 19 -38.07 18.20 0.15
C GLY A 19 -37.27 19.50 0.45
N ARG A 20 -37.90 20.68 0.28
CA ARG A 20 -37.30 22.06 0.40
C ARG A 20 -37.61 22.69 1.79
N THR A 21 -37.17 23.89 2.24
CA THR A 21 -36.74 25.17 1.59
C THR A 21 -35.81 26.00 2.54
N PRO A 22 -35.18 27.13 2.14
CA PRO A 22 -33.95 27.66 2.78
C PRO A 22 -34.09 28.88 3.73
N GLY A 23 -32.99 29.24 4.39
CA GLY A 23 -32.70 30.57 4.97
C GLY A 23 -32.53 30.61 6.50
N PRO A 24 -31.99 31.70 7.10
CA PRO A 24 -31.56 32.96 6.50
C PRO A 24 -30.04 33.26 6.64
N GLN A 25 -29.63 34.44 6.18
CA GLN A 25 -28.24 34.92 6.15
C GLN A 25 -27.85 35.62 7.45
N GLY A 26 -26.60 35.44 7.90
CA GLY A 26 -26.00 36.21 9.00
C GLY A 26 -24.61 36.70 8.59
N ARG A 27 -24.46 38.02 8.41
CA ARG A 27 -23.21 38.68 7.99
C ARG A 27 -22.64 39.46 9.17
N ALA A 28 -21.47 39.06 9.66
CA ALA A 28 -20.71 39.82 10.65
C ALA A 28 -19.22 39.84 10.25
N LEU A 29 -18.58 41.00 10.39
CA LEU A 29 -17.19 41.28 10.05
C LEU A 29 -16.34 41.45 11.32
N ALA A 30 -15.02 41.43 11.12
CA ALA A 30 -13.95 41.85 12.01
C ALA A 30 -13.50 40.85 13.10
N GLY A 31 -12.17 40.71 13.22
CA GLY A 31 -11.50 39.80 14.15
C GLY A 31 -10.08 39.43 13.69
N LEU A 32 -9.18 40.42 13.58
CA LEU A 32 -7.75 40.16 13.34
C LEU A 32 -7.17 39.40 14.54
N GLY A 33 -6.59 38.22 14.31
CA GLY A 33 -6.29 37.29 15.41
C GLY A 33 -5.18 36.27 15.16
N GLY A 34 -4.04 36.71 14.62
CA GLY A 34 -2.76 35.98 14.63
C GLY A 34 -2.65 34.73 13.73
N PRO A 35 -1.45 34.41 13.21
CA PRO A 35 -1.16 33.10 12.64
C PRO A 35 -0.70 32.15 13.76
N PRO A 36 -1.52 31.16 14.19
CA PRO A 36 -0.94 30.02 14.88
C PRO A 36 -0.03 29.32 13.87
N GLY A 37 1.28 29.32 14.15
CA GLY A 37 2.29 28.56 13.42
C GLY A 37 2.13 27.06 13.65
N GLY A 38 0.99 26.51 13.23
CA GLY A 38 0.80 25.09 13.07
C GLY A 38 1.76 24.61 12.01
N LYS A 39 2.90 24.07 12.42
CA LYS A 39 3.70 23.20 11.56
C LYS A 39 2.77 22.06 11.18
N ASP A 40 2.31 22.05 9.93
CA ASP A 40 1.54 20.95 9.38
C ASP A 40 2.39 19.70 9.48
N GLY A 41 2.18 18.97 10.58
CA GLY A 41 2.66 17.63 10.78
C GLY A 41 1.97 16.76 9.76
N ARG A 42 2.48 16.76 8.53
CA ARG A 42 2.22 15.77 7.49
C ARG A 42 2.88 14.45 7.91
N GLY A 43 2.55 13.99 9.11
CA GLY A 43 2.73 12.60 9.49
C GLY A 43 1.95 11.79 8.47
N SER A 44 2.61 10.82 7.87
CA SER A 44 1.95 9.86 7.01
C SER A 44 0.79 9.29 7.80
N ARG A 45 -0.44 9.47 7.29
CA ARG A 45 -1.64 8.97 7.97
C ARG A 45 -1.54 7.45 7.94
N VAL A 46 -1.09 6.86 9.05
CA VAL A 46 -0.94 5.42 9.21
C VAL A 46 -2.24 4.76 8.78
N ARG A 47 -2.20 3.98 7.70
CA ARG A 47 -3.33 3.16 7.32
C ARG A 47 -3.44 2.04 8.35
N GLU A 48 -4.63 1.83 8.88
CA GLU A 48 -4.90 0.74 9.82
C GLU A 48 -5.45 -0.51 9.11
N LYS A 49 -5.77 -0.40 7.80
CA LYS A 49 -6.59 -1.34 7.04
C LYS A 49 -6.13 -1.39 5.57
N PRO A 50 -6.31 -2.53 4.87
CA PRO A 50 -6.10 -2.62 3.43
C PRO A 50 -7.03 -1.66 2.65
N PRO A 51 -6.69 -1.32 1.39
CA PRO A 51 -5.58 -1.86 0.61
C PRO A 51 -4.23 -1.24 1.01
N TRP A 52 -3.18 -2.06 1.06
CA TRP A 52 -1.84 -1.68 1.54
C TRP A 52 -0.91 -1.23 0.41
N ARG A 53 -0.04 -0.25 0.66
CA ARG A 53 1.08 0.10 -0.22
C ARG A 53 2.35 -0.56 0.31
N VAL A 54 2.83 -1.57 -0.42
CA VAL A 54 3.91 -2.47 0.00
C VAL A 54 5.20 -2.16 -0.75
N LEU A 55 6.31 -2.00 -0.02
CA LEU A 55 7.66 -2.03 -0.58
C LEU A 55 8.35 -3.33 -0.17
N PHE A 56 8.74 -4.14 -1.16
CA PHE A 56 9.37 -5.43 -0.96
C PHE A 56 10.88 -5.34 -1.19
N PHE A 57 11.69 -5.77 -0.22
CA PHE A 57 13.15 -5.81 -0.30
C PHE A 57 13.62 -7.26 -0.42
N GLY A 58 14.31 -7.61 -1.51
CA GLY A 58 14.84 -8.97 -1.69
C GLY A 58 15.81 -9.13 -2.85
N THR A 59 16.52 -10.26 -2.88
CA THR A 59 17.58 -10.52 -3.87
C THR A 59 17.59 -11.94 -4.43
N ASP A 60 17.37 -12.95 -3.59
CA ASP A 60 17.61 -14.36 -3.89
C ASP A 60 16.37 -15.13 -4.40
N ARG A 61 16.44 -16.47 -4.41
CA ARG A 61 15.31 -17.33 -4.78
C ARG A 61 14.23 -17.43 -3.70
N PHE A 62 14.59 -17.36 -2.43
CA PHE A 62 13.64 -17.45 -1.32
C PHE A 62 12.72 -16.23 -1.30
N SER A 63 13.31 -15.04 -1.35
CA SER A 63 12.61 -13.76 -1.46
C SER A 63 11.77 -13.64 -2.74
N ARG A 64 12.18 -14.24 -3.86
CA ARG A 64 11.33 -14.35 -5.06
C ARG A 64 10.01 -15.08 -4.79
N GLU A 65 10.00 -16.12 -3.95
CA GLU A 65 8.75 -16.83 -3.62
C GLU A 65 7.82 -15.99 -2.74
N ALA A 66 8.37 -15.24 -1.78
CA ALA A 66 7.60 -14.28 -0.99
C ALA A 66 6.99 -13.17 -1.87
N LEU A 67 7.78 -12.61 -2.81
CA LEU A 67 7.30 -11.63 -3.78
C LEU A 67 6.19 -12.21 -4.69
N ARG A 68 6.33 -13.46 -5.12
CA ARG A 68 5.31 -14.16 -5.94
C ARG A 68 4.00 -14.33 -5.18
N ALA A 69 4.05 -14.63 -3.88
CA ALA A 69 2.86 -14.72 -3.03
C ALA A 69 2.19 -13.34 -2.84
N LEU A 70 2.97 -12.29 -2.56
CA LEU A 70 2.45 -10.91 -2.46
C LEU A 70 1.83 -10.43 -3.78
N HIS A 71 2.45 -10.74 -4.92
CA HIS A 71 1.89 -10.38 -6.22
C HIS A 71 0.56 -11.11 -6.49
N ALA A 72 0.46 -12.40 -6.15
CA ALA A 72 -0.82 -13.12 -6.25
C ALA A 72 -1.91 -12.53 -5.34
N ALA A 73 -1.55 -12.09 -4.12
CA ALA A 73 -2.48 -11.42 -3.21
C ALA A 73 -2.94 -10.03 -3.71
N ARG A 74 -2.10 -9.32 -4.48
CA ARG A 74 -2.47 -8.07 -5.16
C ARG A 74 -3.48 -8.30 -6.30
N GLU A 75 -3.30 -9.35 -7.09
CA GLU A 75 -4.21 -9.66 -8.20
C GLU A 75 -5.55 -10.25 -7.74
N ASN A 76 -5.69 -10.63 -6.45
CA ASN A 76 -6.95 -11.07 -5.86
C ASN A 76 -7.93 -9.88 -5.64
N LYS A 77 -8.85 -9.72 -6.60
CA LYS A 77 -9.87 -8.67 -6.61
C LYS A 77 -11.00 -8.83 -5.57
N GLU A 78 -11.11 -10.00 -4.93
CA GLU A 78 -12.13 -10.25 -3.89
C GLU A 78 -11.71 -9.65 -2.54
N GLU A 79 -10.44 -9.80 -2.17
CA GLU A 79 -9.90 -9.31 -0.89
C GLU A 79 -9.26 -7.92 -0.98
N GLN A 80 -8.71 -7.55 -2.15
CA GLN A 80 -8.09 -6.24 -2.42
C GLN A 80 -7.07 -5.82 -1.35
N LEU A 81 -6.20 -6.75 -0.92
CA LEU A 81 -5.28 -6.50 0.20
C LEU A 81 -4.18 -5.49 -0.14
N ILE A 82 -3.78 -5.35 -1.40
CA ILE A 82 -2.60 -4.58 -1.82
C ILE A 82 -3.00 -3.60 -2.93
N GLU A 83 -2.86 -2.30 -2.67
CA GLU A 83 -3.02 -1.23 -3.66
C GLU A 83 -1.80 -1.18 -4.60
N LYS A 84 -0.61 -1.21 -4.00
CA LYS A 84 0.67 -0.97 -4.65
C LYS A 84 1.69 -1.99 -4.17
N LEU A 85 2.40 -2.60 -5.09
CA LEU A 85 3.53 -3.49 -4.81
C LEU A 85 4.72 -3.04 -5.65
N GLU A 86 5.80 -2.65 -4.98
CA GLU A 86 7.05 -2.25 -5.61
C GLU A 86 8.22 -2.99 -4.98
N VAL A 87 9.33 -3.08 -5.70
CA VAL A 87 10.44 -3.96 -5.37
C VAL A 87 11.74 -3.18 -5.27
N VAL A 88 12.50 -3.39 -4.20
CA VAL A 88 13.87 -2.93 -4.03
C VAL A 88 14.78 -4.15 -4.06
N THR A 89 15.81 -4.08 -4.89
CA THR A 89 16.80 -5.15 -5.04
C THR A 89 18.20 -4.53 -5.11
N VAL A 90 19.26 -5.32 -5.01
CA VAL A 90 20.63 -4.77 -5.11
C VAL A 90 21.12 -4.76 -6.57
N PRO A 91 22.00 -3.82 -6.96
CA PRO A 91 22.69 -3.89 -8.25
C PRO A 91 23.39 -5.24 -8.44
N SER A 92 23.24 -5.85 -9.62
CA SER A 92 23.89 -7.12 -9.96
C SER A 92 24.91 -6.92 -11.08
N PRO A 93 26.20 -7.23 -10.86
CA PRO A 93 27.20 -7.26 -11.92
C PRO A 93 27.06 -8.50 -12.83
N SER A 94 26.27 -9.51 -12.45
CA SER A 94 26.03 -10.68 -13.28
C SER A 94 25.02 -10.37 -14.40
N PRO A 95 25.28 -10.76 -15.66
CA PRO A 95 24.34 -10.61 -16.77
C PRO A 95 23.06 -11.46 -16.60
N LYS A 96 23.06 -12.45 -15.70
CA LYS A 96 21.84 -13.18 -15.33
C LYS A 96 20.91 -12.32 -14.47
N GLY A 97 21.42 -11.33 -13.74
CA GLY A 97 20.64 -10.56 -12.78
C GLY A 97 20.18 -11.37 -11.56
N LEU A 98 19.43 -10.71 -10.68
CA LEU A 98 18.89 -11.31 -9.46
C LEU A 98 17.54 -12.01 -9.71
N PRO A 99 17.25 -13.17 -9.10
CA PRO A 99 15.96 -13.84 -9.21
C PRO A 99 14.74 -12.96 -8.89
N VAL A 100 14.85 -12.06 -7.90
CA VAL A 100 13.82 -11.07 -7.58
C VAL A 100 13.64 -10.06 -8.71
N LYS A 101 14.74 -9.47 -9.21
CA LYS A 101 14.71 -8.50 -10.32
C LYS A 101 14.09 -9.10 -11.58
N GLN A 102 14.47 -10.33 -11.94
CA GLN A 102 13.91 -11.06 -13.07
C GLN A 102 12.39 -11.22 -12.95
N TYR A 103 11.91 -11.68 -11.79
CA TYR A 103 10.48 -11.89 -11.56
C TYR A 103 9.69 -10.57 -11.57
N ALA A 104 10.21 -9.54 -10.91
CA ALA A 104 9.54 -8.24 -10.83
C ALA A 104 9.37 -7.60 -12.22
N VAL A 105 10.40 -7.66 -13.08
CA VAL A 105 10.31 -7.19 -14.48
C VAL A 105 9.30 -8.00 -15.29
N GLN A 106 9.26 -9.34 -15.14
CA GLN A 106 8.28 -10.20 -15.81
C GLN A 106 6.84 -9.92 -15.35
N ALA A 107 6.66 -9.61 -14.06
CA ALA A 107 5.39 -9.22 -13.45
C ALA A 107 5.03 -7.74 -13.66
N GLN A 108 5.83 -6.98 -14.42
CA GLN A 108 5.66 -5.55 -14.67
C GLN A 108 5.57 -4.69 -13.39
N LEU A 109 6.22 -5.14 -12.31
CA LEU A 109 6.31 -4.41 -11.04
C LEU A 109 7.44 -3.37 -11.11
N PRO A 110 7.26 -2.15 -10.55
CA PRO A 110 8.34 -1.18 -10.42
C PRO A 110 9.51 -1.73 -9.59
N VAL A 111 10.73 -1.56 -10.09
CA VAL A 111 11.97 -2.01 -9.43
C VAL A 111 12.91 -0.84 -9.20
N TYR A 112 13.38 -0.71 -7.97
CA TYR A 112 14.43 0.22 -7.55
C TYR A 112 15.72 -0.54 -7.23
N GLU A 113 16.87 0.07 -7.51
CA GLU A 113 18.18 -0.48 -7.16
C GLU A 113 18.74 0.21 -5.92
N TRP A 114 19.01 -0.59 -4.88
CA TRP A 114 19.58 -0.14 -3.62
C TRP A 114 20.88 0.67 -3.83
N PRO A 115 21.06 1.85 -3.20
CA PRO A 115 20.30 2.36 -2.05
C PRO A 115 19.04 3.17 -2.39
N ASP A 116 18.65 3.28 -3.67
CA ASP A 116 17.42 3.97 -4.01
C ASP A 116 16.19 3.20 -3.53
N VAL A 117 15.23 3.96 -3.02
CA VAL A 117 13.91 3.50 -2.58
C VAL A 117 12.92 4.52 -3.10
N GLY A 118 11.89 4.06 -3.82
CA GLY A 118 10.97 4.93 -4.52
C GLY A 118 10.42 6.06 -3.64
N SER A 119 10.17 7.23 -4.24
CA SER A 119 9.62 8.41 -3.57
C SER A 119 8.16 8.26 -3.11
N GLY A 120 7.64 7.03 -3.10
CA GLY A 120 6.30 6.70 -2.64
C GLY A 120 6.17 6.72 -1.12
N GLU A 121 4.95 6.99 -0.67
CA GLU A 121 4.51 6.72 0.69
C GLU A 121 4.06 5.25 0.78
N TYR A 122 4.64 4.47 1.69
CA TYR A 122 4.37 3.05 1.88
C TYR A 122 3.85 2.77 3.28
N ASP A 123 2.94 1.81 3.41
CA ASP A 123 2.36 1.41 4.68
C ASP A 123 3.08 0.19 5.29
N VAL A 124 3.56 -0.70 4.42
CA VAL A 124 4.18 -1.97 4.82
C VAL A 124 5.52 -2.15 4.09
N GLY A 125 6.59 -2.32 4.85
CA GLY A 125 7.86 -2.85 4.36
C GLY A 125 7.90 -4.36 4.55
N VAL A 126 8.30 -5.11 3.52
CA VAL A 126 8.54 -6.56 3.62
C VAL A 126 9.97 -6.85 3.18
N VAL A 127 10.78 -7.42 4.06
CA VAL A 127 12.19 -7.73 3.83
C VAL A 127 12.35 -9.25 3.85
N ALA A 128 12.79 -9.83 2.75
CA ALA A 128 13.13 -11.25 2.68
C ALA A 128 14.49 -11.41 2.01
N SER A 129 15.45 -12.10 2.64
CA SER A 129 16.79 -12.36 2.08
C SER A 129 17.43 -11.16 1.33
N PHE A 130 17.34 -9.94 1.88
CA PHE A 130 17.80 -8.74 1.17
C PHE A 130 19.34 -8.59 1.18
N GLY A 131 20.02 -9.17 2.18
CA GLY A 131 21.49 -9.15 2.27
C GLY A 131 22.11 -7.76 2.53
N ARG A 132 21.29 -6.74 2.81
CA ARG A 132 21.71 -5.39 3.22
C ARG A 132 20.96 -4.98 4.48
N LEU A 133 21.61 -4.16 5.31
CA LEU A 133 20.97 -3.53 6.46
C LEU A 133 20.16 -2.32 5.98
N LEU A 134 18.92 -2.22 6.45
CA LEU A 134 18.13 -1.00 6.30
C LEU A 134 18.58 0.02 7.37
N SER A 135 18.66 1.29 7.00
CA SER A 135 18.95 2.36 7.97
C SER A 135 17.74 2.62 8.86
N GLU A 136 17.97 3.09 10.09
CA GLU A 136 16.91 3.51 11.02
C GLU A 136 15.96 4.52 10.35
N ALA A 137 16.51 5.51 9.65
CA ALA A 137 15.74 6.51 8.91
C ALA A 137 14.89 5.96 7.74
N LEU A 138 15.14 4.71 7.31
CA LEU A 138 14.29 3.99 6.36
C LEU A 138 13.28 3.10 7.08
N ILE A 139 13.69 2.39 8.15
CA ILE A 139 12.81 1.58 9.00
C ILE A 139 11.66 2.44 9.55
N LEU A 140 11.96 3.63 10.06
CA LEU A 140 10.98 4.59 10.60
C LEU A 140 10.02 5.18 9.56
N LYS A 141 10.20 4.93 8.25
CA LYS A 141 9.23 5.32 7.21
C LYS A 141 8.05 4.36 7.11
N PHE A 142 8.20 3.12 7.60
CA PHE A 142 7.16 2.09 7.48
C PHE A 142 6.39 1.97 8.80
N PRO A 143 5.07 2.24 8.83
CA PRO A 143 4.23 1.93 9.98
C PRO A 143 4.29 0.45 10.39
N TYR A 144 4.44 -0.45 9.42
CA TYR A 144 4.62 -1.89 9.65
C TYR A 144 5.82 -2.39 8.84
N LEU A 145 6.77 -3.07 9.49
CA LEU A 145 7.94 -3.66 8.84
C LEU A 145 8.07 -5.13 9.25
N PHE A 146 8.09 -6.02 8.26
CA PHE A 146 8.30 -7.46 8.44
C PHE A 146 9.64 -7.87 7.84
N GLN A 147 10.42 -8.70 8.55
CA GLN A 147 11.70 -9.20 8.08
C GLN A 147 11.85 -10.70 8.38
N PHE A 148 12.26 -11.50 7.38
CA PHE A 148 12.47 -12.95 7.47
C PHE A 148 13.47 -13.48 6.41
#